data_AF-A0A2V6ZFF2-F1
#
_entry.id   AF-A0A2V6ZFF2-F1
#
_cell.length_a   1.000
_cell.length_b   1.000
_cell.length_c   1.000
_cell.angle_alpha   90.00
_cell.angle_beta   90.00
_cell.angle_gamma   90.00
#
_symmetry.space_group_name_H-M   'P 1'
#
loop_
_entity.id
_entity.type
_entity.pdbx_description
1 polymer ?
#
loop_
_entity_poly.entity_id
_entity_poly.type
_entity_poly.pdbx_seq_one_letter_code
_entity_poly.pdbx_strand_id
1 'polypeptide(L)' 'MAKRLVDIDEKALAAARAELGTKTLKDTVNEALRRAAPARNRRVARALDTLAKARLQDRSTAWR' A
#
# COMPACT_ATOMS: atom_id res chain seq x y z
N MET A 1 1.48 11.97 14.03
CA MET A 1 0.87 10.63 13.89
C MET A 1 -0.17 10.45 14.99
N ALA A 2 -1.30 9.82 14.67
CA ALA A 2 -2.31 9.47 15.66
C ALA A 2 -1.87 8.22 16.45
N LYS A 3 -2.25 8.13 17.73
CA LYS A 3 -2.02 6.95 18.56
C LYS A 3 -3.28 6.10 18.59
N ARG A 4 -3.11 4.79 18.48
CA ARG A 4 -4.18 3.81 18.57
C ARG A 4 -3.68 2.64 19.42
N LEU A 5 -4.50 2.16 20.34
CA LEU A 5 -4.27 0.88 21.02
C LEU A 5 -4.66 -0.25 20.08
N VAL A 6 -3.74 -1.18 19.88
CA VAL A 6 -3.90 -2.35 19.02
C VAL A 6 -3.15 -3.49 19.70
N ASP A 7 -3.77 -4.66 19.79
CA ASP A 7 -3.07 -5.86 20.23
C ASP A 7 -2.16 -6.35 19.10
N ILE A 8 -0.91 -6.65 19.43
CA ILE A 8 0.11 -7.07 18.48
C ILE A 8 0.78 -8.32 19.04
N ASP A 9 0.98 -9.34 18.19
CA ASP A 9 1.80 -10.49 18.53
C ASP A 9 3.25 -10.05 18.74
N GLU A 10 3.76 -10.20 19.97
CA GLU A 10 5.10 -9.76 20.35
C GLU A 10 6.22 -10.50 19.59
N LYS A 11 6.01 -11.77 19.25
CA LYS A 11 6.98 -12.55 18.47
C LYS A 11 7.02 -12.04 17.03
N ALA A 12 5.86 -11.76 16.45
CA ALA A 12 5.79 -11.16 15.12
C ALA A 12 6.43 -9.77 15.09
N LEU A 13 6.22 -8.97 16.14
CA LEU A 13 6.81 -7.64 16.27
C LEU A 13 8.35 -7.71 16.40
N ALA A 14 8.86 -8.66 17.18
CA ALA A 14 10.29 -8.90 17.31
C ALA A 14 10.92 -9.37 15.98
N ALA A 15 10.27 -10.30 15.28
CA ALA A 15 10.71 -10.77 13.97
C ALA A 15 10.73 -9.62 12.94
N ALA A 16 9.67 -8.82 12.88
CA ALA A 16 9.61 -7.64 12.02
C ALA A 16 10.70 -6.63 12.38
N ARG A 17 11.01 -6.42 13.67
CA ARG A 17 12.07 -5.51 14.09
C ARG A 17 13.46 -5.99 13.65
N ALA A 18 13.73 -7.29 13.77
CA ALA A 18 14.98 -7.89 13.30
C ALA A 18 15.12 -7.74 11.78
N GLU A 19 14.06 -8.04 11.03
CA GLU A 19 14.03 -7.94 9.56
C GLU A 19 14.15 -6.48 9.07
N LEU A 20 13.48 -5.55 9.74
CA LEU A 20 13.44 -4.14 9.34
C LEU A 20 14.63 -3.33 9.87
N GLY A 21 15.42 -3.86 10.80
CA GLY A 21 16.57 -3.17 11.40
C GLY A 21 16.18 -1.92 12.21
N THR A 22 14.95 -1.86 12.71
CA THR A 22 14.39 -0.66 13.36
C THR A 22 14.75 -0.58 14.86
N LYS A 23 14.90 0.65 15.34
CA LYS A 23 15.32 0.91 16.74
C LYS A 23 14.16 1.02 17.72
N THR A 24 12.95 1.34 17.27
CA THR A 24 11.78 1.50 18.13
C THR A 24 10.58 0.72 17.59
N LEU A 25 9.68 0.28 18.47
CA LEU A 25 8.46 -0.44 18.09
C LEU A 25 7.58 0.39 17.15
N LYS A 26 7.47 1.70 17.43
CA LYS A 26 6.77 2.65 16.57
C LYS A 26 7.36 2.65 15.15
N ASP A 27 8.69 2.66 15.03
CA ASP A 27 9.34 2.68 13.72
C ASP A 27 9.12 1.36 12.98
N THR A 28 9.20 0.22 13.69
CA THR A 28 8.87 -1.11 13.14
C THR A 28 7.45 -1.13 12.58
N VAL A 29 6.45 -0.73 13.39
CA VAL A 29 5.04 -0.77 12.99
C VAL A 29 4.78 0.16 11.81
N ASN A 30 5.30 1.39 11.86
CA ASN A 30 5.07 2.33 10.76
C ASN A 30 5.77 1.90 9.46
N GLU A 31 6.96 1.29 9.55
CA GLU A 31 7.65 0.77 8.37
C GLU A 31 6.93 -0.46 7.80
N ALA A 32 6.48 -1.39 8.65
CA ALA A 32 5.68 -2.52 8.22
C ALA A 32 4.39 -2.07 7.52
N LEU A 33 3.69 -1.08 8.08
CA LEU A 33 2.49 -0.50 7.47
C LEU A 33 2.79 0.18 6.13
N ARG A 34 3.92 0.90 6.01
CA ARG A 34 4.34 1.48 4.72
C ARG A 34 4.60 0.43 3.65
N ARG A 35 5.20 -0.70 4.01
CA ARG A 35 5.49 -1.82 3.09
C ARG A 35 4.23 -2.60 2.71
N ALA A 36 3.33 -2.80 3.67
CA ALA A 36 2.09 -3.55 3.47
C ALA A 36 0.99 -2.72 2.78
N ALA A 37 0.96 -1.41 3.01
CA ALA A 37 0.07 -0.52 2.30
C ALA A 37 0.37 -0.63 0.80
N PRO A 38 -0.61 -1.02 -0.05
CA PRO A 38 -0.40 -0.99 -1.48
C PRO A 38 -0.02 0.43 -1.84
N ALA A 39 1.19 0.61 -2.41
CA ALA A 39 1.58 1.90 -2.94
C ALA A 39 0.43 2.35 -3.84
N ARG A 40 -0.26 3.44 -3.48
CA ARG A 40 -1.37 3.99 -4.26
C ARG A 40 -0.99 4.07 -5.75
N ASN A 41 0.28 4.37 -6.01
CA ASN A 41 0.91 4.36 -7.32
C ASN A 41 0.84 3.00 -8.04
N ARG A 42 1.02 1.85 -7.39
CA ARG A 42 0.90 0.52 -8.03
C ARG A 42 -0.53 0.20 -8.44
N ARG A 43 -1.52 0.55 -7.61
CA ARG A 43 -2.94 0.34 -7.94
C ARG A 43 -3.39 1.27 -9.07
N VAL A 44 -2.98 2.54 -9.02
CA VAL A 44 -3.24 3.52 -10.08
C VAL A 44 -2.53 3.12 -11.37
N ALA A 45 -1.25 2.73 -11.31
CA ALA A 45 -0.49 2.27 -12.48
C ALA A 45 -1.17 1.06 -13.13
N ARG A 46 -1.59 0.05 -12.37
CA ARG A 46 -2.35 -1.08 -12.92
C ARG A 46 -3.66 -0.65 -13.58
N ALA A 47 -4.39 0.29 -12.97
CA ALA A 47 -5.62 0.82 -13.55
C ALA A 47 -5.35 1.57 -14.87
N LEU A 48 -4.29 2.39 -14.90
CA LEU A 48 -3.87 3.11 -16.11
C LEU A 48 -3.38 2.14 -17.21
N ASP A 49 -2.61 1.12 -16.87
CA ASP A 49 -2.19 0.07 -17.81
C ASP A 49 -3.40 -0.68 -18.39
N THR A 50 -4.41 -0.92 -17.56
CA THR A 50 -5.67 -1.54 -18.00
C THR A 50 -6.41 -0.64 -18.98
N LEU A 51 -6.50 0.67 -18.68
CA LEU A 51 -7.11 1.66 -19.57
C LEU A 51 -6.33 1.81 -20.88
N ALA A 52 -5.00 1.82 -20.84
CA ALA A 52 -4.15 1.92 -22.02
C ALA A 52 -4.34 0.74 -22.99
N LYS A 53 -4.65 -0.45 -22.46
CA LYS A 53 -4.93 -1.67 -23.24
C LYS A 53 -6.39 -1.79 -23.66
N ALA A 54 -7.30 -1.02 -23.04
CA ALA A 54 -8.70 -1.06 -23.38
C ALA A 54 -8.94 -0.42 -24.75
N ARG A 55 -9.60 -1.15 -25.64
CA ARG A 55 -10.01 -0.65 -26.94
C ARG A 55 -11.30 0.15 -26.78
N LEU A 56 -11.16 1.36 -26.24
CA LEU A 56 -12.29 2.26 -25.97
C LEU A 56 -12.87 2.79 -27.29
N GLN A 57 -14.21 2.84 -27.35
CA GLN A 57 -14.94 3.43 -28.48
C GLN A 57 -14.59 4.92 -28.61
N ASP A 58 -14.68 5.45 -29.84
CA ASP A 58 -14.39 6.85 -30.10
C ASP A 58 -15.35 7.74 -29.30
N ARG A 59 -14.81 8.71 -28.56
CA ARG A 59 -15.61 9.62 -27.73
C ARG A 59 -16.64 10.40 -28.54
N SER A 60 -16.39 10.65 -29.83
CA SER A 60 -17.34 11.28 -30.75
C SER A 60 -18.61 10.45 -31.01
N THR A 61 -18.58 9.14 -30.75
CA THR A 61 -19.77 8.26 -30.85
C THR A 61 -20.57 8.18 -29.56
N ALA A 62 -20.02 8.62 -28.42
CA ALA A 62 -20.65 8.47 -27.11
C ALA A 62 -21.66 9.57 -26.74
N TRP A 63 -21.70 10.68 -27.50
CA TRP A 63 -22.54 11.86 -27.23
C TRP A 63 -23.59 12.12 -28.32
N ARG A 64 -23.93 11.10 -29.11
CA ARG A 64 -25.07 11.14 -30.04
C ARG A 64 -26.29 10.52 -29.38
#